data_AF-A0A7V3W3I7-F1
#
_entry.id   AF-A0A7V3W3I7-F1
#
_cell.length_a   1.000
_cell.length_b   1.000
_cell.length_c   1.000
_cell.angle_alpha   90.00
_cell.angle_beta   90.00
_cell.angle_gamma   90.00
#
_symmetry.space_group_name_H-M   'P 1'
#
loop_
_entity.id
_entity.type
_entity.pdbx_description
1 polymer ?
#
loop_
_entity_poly.entity_id
_entity_poly.type
_entity_poly.pdbx_seq_one_letter_code
_entity_poly.pdbx_strand_id
1 'polypeptide(L)'
;MRTLLKSWVWWLGMFLQVGVGMATFVAAQALIGPALVPGLMASGLIVLALGSVKLMGESLRPLEYLGILMMVMGIALLGLLGLEISAEKVQSLLASRDTVSRVMLFTVSMVICWGVLHLVSLKSARRKGIIMGFSNGFLFSLSNFWVSPLVAVIVVVLSGRGDFSQTVIFILACIILVGANLVAFYQIQHAFKSGQASNIIPVQQISVQLTPVLVYFLVFALRPARNISTALISAGAMLIILAGFLLGQRQSEMEKLPGS
;
A
#
# COMPACT_ATOMS: atom_id res chain seq x y z
N MET A 1 4.60 11.07 22.65
CA MET A 1 4.87 11.74 21.35
C MET A 1 5.96 12.80 21.45
N ARG A 2 5.97 13.69 22.46
CA ARG A 2 7.02 14.72 22.65
C ARG A 2 8.47 14.19 22.75
N THR A 3 8.65 12.91 23.10
CA THR A 3 9.97 12.24 23.19
C THR A 3 10.45 11.63 21.87
N LEU A 4 9.56 11.28 20.93
CA LEU A 4 9.93 10.68 19.64
C LEU A 4 10.47 11.72 18.65
N LEU A 5 9.87 12.91 18.60
CA LEU A 5 10.35 14.02 17.76
C LEU A 5 11.72 14.57 18.18
N LYS A 6 12.21 14.17 19.36
CA LYS A 6 13.54 14.55 19.87
C LYS A 6 14.62 13.52 19.52
N SER A 7 14.28 12.29 19.15
CA SER A 7 15.30 11.28 18.87
C SER A 7 15.83 11.43 17.43
N TRP A 8 17.15 11.58 17.32
CA TRP A 8 17.83 11.68 16.02
C TRP A 8 17.56 10.48 15.12
N VAL A 9 17.47 9.29 15.73
CA VAL A 9 17.16 8.04 15.04
C VAL A 9 15.80 8.08 14.33
N TRP A 10 14.81 8.75 14.93
CA TRP A 10 13.49 8.89 14.31
C TRP A 10 13.54 9.79 13.07
N TRP A 11 14.25 10.92 13.16
CA TRP A 11 14.47 11.81 12.01
C TRP A 11 15.25 11.13 10.89
N LEU A 12 16.29 10.37 11.23
CA LEU A 12 17.05 9.57 10.26
C LEU A 12 16.14 8.54 9.57
N GLY A 13 15.32 7.82 10.33
CA GLY A 13 14.35 6.86 9.78
C GLY A 13 13.34 7.52 8.84
N MET A 14 12.78 8.67 9.25
CA MET A 14 11.88 9.46 8.41
C MET A 14 12.56 9.96 7.13
N PHE A 15 13.79 10.45 7.22
CA PHE A 15 14.56 10.91 6.06
C PHE A 15 14.88 9.77 5.10
N LEU A 16 15.29 8.61 5.61
CA LEU A 16 15.55 7.43 4.79
C LEU A 16 14.26 6.92 4.13
N GLN A 17 13.14 6.91 4.85
CA GLN A 17 11.89 6.38 4.33
C GLN A 17 11.19 7.33 3.35
N VAL A 18 11.08 8.62 3.70
CA VAL A 18 10.38 9.62 2.87
C VAL A 18 11.32 10.22 1.84
N GLY A 19 12.53 10.60 2.21
CA GLY A 19 13.49 11.22 1.28
C GLY A 19 14.08 10.20 0.33
N VAL A 20 14.92 9.30 0.86
CA VAL A 20 15.63 8.30 0.04
C VAL A 20 14.66 7.29 -0.56
N GLY A 21 13.67 6.83 0.21
CA GLY A 21 12.67 5.87 -0.25
C GLY A 21 11.80 6.42 -1.39
N MET A 22 11.31 7.66 -1.30
CA MET A 22 10.53 8.26 -2.39
C MET A 22 11.39 8.51 -3.62
N ALA A 23 12.61 9.04 -3.45
CA ALA A 23 13.52 9.28 -4.56
C ALA A 23 13.87 7.99 -5.31
N THR A 24 14.18 6.92 -4.58
CA THR A 24 14.46 5.60 -5.17
C THR A 24 13.21 4.97 -5.79
N PHE A 25 12.03 5.15 -5.20
CA PHE A 25 10.76 4.68 -5.77
C PHE A 25 10.43 5.39 -7.10
N VAL A 26 10.59 6.72 -7.16
CA VAL A 26 10.40 7.49 -8.39
C VAL A 26 11.44 7.10 -9.44
N ALA A 27 12.71 6.95 -9.06
CA ALA A 27 13.76 6.49 -9.96
C ALA A 27 13.48 5.07 -10.50
N ALA A 28 13.03 4.14 -9.64
CA ALA A 28 12.66 2.81 -10.06
C ALA A 28 11.49 2.83 -11.05
N GLN A 29 10.45 3.61 -10.79
CA GLN A 29 9.35 3.78 -11.75
C GLN A 29 9.83 4.33 -13.09
N ALA A 30 10.79 5.25 -13.09
CA ALA A 30 11.36 5.81 -14.32
C ALA A 30 12.26 4.81 -15.09
N LEU A 31 13.00 3.94 -14.39
CA LEU A 31 13.99 3.04 -14.99
C LEU A 31 13.41 1.69 -15.43
N ILE A 32 12.55 1.08 -14.62
CA ILE A 32 12.01 -0.28 -14.86
C ILE A 32 10.50 -0.29 -15.15
N GLY A 33 9.86 0.89 -15.08
CA GLY A 33 8.42 1.03 -15.28
C GLY A 33 7.59 0.61 -14.06
N PRO A 34 6.39 1.19 -13.89
CA PRO A 34 5.52 0.91 -12.75
C PRO A 34 4.97 -0.53 -12.72
N ALA A 35 5.04 -1.31 -13.81
CA ALA A 35 4.66 -2.73 -13.79
C ALA A 35 5.61 -3.60 -12.91
N LEU A 36 6.91 -3.33 -12.95
CA LEU A 36 7.92 -4.15 -12.28
C LEU A 36 8.20 -3.68 -10.84
N VAL A 37 7.91 -2.42 -10.54
CA VAL A 37 8.16 -1.84 -9.21
C VAL A 37 7.44 -2.58 -8.08
N PRO A 38 6.15 -2.96 -8.17
CA PRO A 38 5.48 -3.73 -7.12
C PRO A 38 6.15 -5.08 -6.83
N GLY A 39 6.61 -5.78 -7.88
CA GLY A 39 7.37 -7.03 -7.75
C GLY A 39 8.70 -6.81 -7.03
N LEU A 40 9.43 -5.75 -7.37
CA LEU A 40 10.66 -5.35 -6.67
C LEU A 40 10.38 -4.97 -5.22
N MET A 41 9.30 -4.22 -4.94
CA MET A 41 8.91 -3.84 -3.58
C MET A 41 8.56 -5.06 -2.73
N ALA A 42 8.03 -6.13 -3.32
CA ALA A 42 7.77 -7.39 -2.62
C ALA A 42 9.06 -8.01 -2.06
N SER A 43 10.20 -7.86 -2.75
CA SER A 43 11.50 -8.31 -2.21
C SER A 43 11.87 -7.59 -0.90
N GLY A 44 11.43 -6.35 -0.75
CA GLY A 44 11.57 -5.58 0.50
C GLY A 44 10.86 -6.24 1.68
N LEU A 45 9.80 -7.03 1.46
CA LEU A 45 9.14 -7.80 2.53
C LEU A 45 10.04 -8.91 3.07
N ILE A 46 10.85 -9.54 2.21
CA ILE A 46 11.83 -10.54 2.63
C ILE A 46 12.89 -9.87 3.51
N VAL A 47 13.40 -8.72 3.09
CA VAL A 47 14.39 -7.94 3.85
C VAL A 47 13.82 -7.50 5.19
N LEU A 48 12.57 -7.04 5.23
CA LEU A 48 11.90 -6.65 6.47
C LEU A 48 11.68 -7.84 7.41
N ALA A 49 11.26 -9.00 6.89
CA ALA A 49 11.08 -10.19 7.70
C ALA A 49 12.40 -10.66 8.32
N LEU A 50 13.46 -10.81 7.53
CA LEU A 50 14.78 -11.20 8.02
C LEU A 50 15.39 -10.13 8.94
N GLY A 51 15.18 -8.85 8.61
CA GLY A 51 15.60 -7.72 9.42
C GLY A 51 14.91 -7.69 10.78
N SER A 52 13.62 -8.01 10.85
CA SER A 52 12.87 -8.10 12.11
C SER A 52 13.42 -9.18 13.04
N VAL A 53 13.80 -10.34 12.50
CA VAL A 53 14.47 -11.42 13.25
C VAL A 53 15.78 -10.93 13.84
N LYS A 54 16.62 -10.28 13.02
CA LYS A 54 17.96 -9.86 13.44
C LYS A 54 17.95 -8.66 14.38
N LEU A 55 17.11 -7.66 14.14
CA LEU A 55 17.11 -6.39 14.85
C LEU A 55 16.19 -6.39 16.07
N MET A 56 15.05 -7.09 16.00
CA MET A 56 14.06 -7.12 17.07
C MET A 56 14.09 -8.43 17.87
N GLY A 57 14.91 -9.41 17.46
CA GLY A 57 14.99 -10.71 18.12
C GLY A 57 13.73 -11.57 17.94
N GLU A 58 12.89 -11.25 16.95
CA GLU A 58 11.71 -12.04 16.65
C GLU A 58 12.11 -13.41 16.08
N SER A 59 11.38 -14.48 16.44
CA SER A 59 11.58 -15.81 15.84
C SER A 59 10.53 -16.07 14.77
N LEU A 60 10.94 -16.43 13.55
CA LEU A 60 10.01 -16.80 12.48
C LEU A 60 9.73 -18.31 12.49
N ARG A 61 8.45 -18.68 12.42
CA ARG A 61 7.99 -20.07 12.26
C ARG A 61 8.02 -20.47 10.78
N PRO A 62 8.13 -21.78 10.46
CA PRO A 62 8.08 -22.26 9.08
C PRO A 62 6.85 -21.79 8.29
N LEU A 63 5.68 -21.67 8.94
CA LEU A 63 4.46 -21.18 8.31
C LEU A 63 4.53 -19.70 7.91
N GLU A 64 5.34 -18.89 8.57
CA GLU A 64 5.51 -17.48 8.21
C GLU A 64 6.43 -17.32 7.02
N TYR A 65 7.49 -18.12 6.94
CA TYR A 65 8.30 -18.21 5.72
C TYR A 65 7.44 -18.60 4.52
N LEU A 66 6.54 -19.58 4.71
CA LEU A 66 5.58 -19.96 3.66
C LEU A 66 4.64 -18.80 3.31
N GLY A 67 4.08 -18.11 4.30
CA GLY A 67 3.22 -16.94 4.09
C GLY A 67 3.93 -15.81 3.33
N ILE A 68 5.15 -15.46 3.72
CA ILE A 68 5.97 -14.45 3.03
C ILE A 68 6.26 -14.89 1.60
N LEU A 69 6.65 -16.15 1.39
CA LEU A 69 6.91 -16.69 0.05
C LEU A 69 5.65 -16.64 -0.83
N MET A 70 4.49 -17.06 -0.30
CA MET A 70 3.21 -16.97 -1.01
C MET A 70 2.87 -15.52 -1.35
N MET A 71 3.11 -14.58 -0.45
CA MET A 71 2.89 -13.16 -0.70
C MET A 71 3.79 -12.63 -1.83
N VAL A 72 5.09 -12.92 -1.78
CA VAL A 72 6.05 -12.52 -2.81
C VAL A 72 5.67 -13.12 -4.17
N MET A 73 5.33 -14.42 -4.20
CA MET A 73 4.88 -15.09 -5.42
C MET A 73 3.59 -14.48 -5.96
N GLY A 74 2.61 -14.19 -5.09
CA GLY A 74 1.37 -13.54 -5.49
C GLY A 74 1.60 -12.16 -6.10
N ILE A 75 2.46 -11.34 -5.48
CA ILE A 75 2.81 -10.00 -5.99
C ILE A 75 3.58 -10.12 -7.31
N ALA A 76 4.51 -11.07 -7.43
CA ALA A 76 5.24 -11.32 -8.66
C ALA A 76 4.29 -11.72 -9.80
N LEU A 77 3.34 -12.62 -9.53
CA LEU A 77 2.31 -13.00 -10.52
C LEU A 77 1.47 -11.79 -10.95
N LEU A 78 1.08 -10.93 -10.00
CA LEU A 78 0.35 -9.70 -10.32
C LEU A 78 1.21 -8.71 -11.13
N GLY A 79 2.50 -8.60 -10.86
CA GLY A 79 3.43 -7.75 -11.62
C GLY A 79 3.62 -8.24 -13.06
N LEU A 80 3.68 -9.56 -13.27
CA LEU A 80 3.81 -10.17 -14.60
C LEU A 80 2.59 -9.94 -15.51
N LEU A 81 1.46 -9.51 -14.96
CA LEU A 81 0.26 -9.19 -15.73
C LEU A 81 0.40 -7.91 -16.56
N GLY A 82 1.34 -7.03 -16.20
CA GLY A 82 1.50 -5.74 -16.87
C GLY A 82 0.23 -4.88 -16.78
N LEU A 83 -0.42 -4.84 -15.61
CA LEU A 83 -1.58 -3.96 -15.32
C LEU A 83 -1.18 -2.47 -15.25
N GLU A 84 -0.21 -2.07 -16.05
CA GLU A 84 0.31 -0.72 -16.11
C GLU A 84 -0.62 0.19 -16.90
N ILE A 85 -0.78 1.41 -16.38
CA ILE A 85 -1.54 2.48 -17.02
C ILE A 85 -0.57 3.66 -17.14
N SER A 86 -0.19 4.00 -18.37
CA SER A 86 0.73 5.10 -18.62
C SER A 86 0.14 6.43 -18.16
N ALA A 87 1.00 7.38 -17.78
CA ALA A 87 0.58 8.72 -17.34
C ALA A 87 -0.26 9.44 -18.42
N GLU A 88 0.12 9.31 -19.70
CA GLU A 88 -0.64 9.85 -20.83
C GLU A 88 -2.05 9.26 -20.94
N LYS A 89 -2.17 7.94 -20.71
CA LYS A 89 -3.47 7.26 -20.70
C LYS A 89 -4.31 7.69 -19.50
N VAL A 90 -3.71 7.88 -18.34
CA VAL A 90 -4.41 8.42 -17.16
C VAL A 90 -4.88 9.86 -17.43
N GLN A 91 -4.04 10.70 -18.03
CA GLN A 91 -4.41 12.07 -18.40
C GLN A 91 -5.62 12.10 -19.34
N SER A 92 -5.62 11.27 -20.40
CA SER A 92 -6.75 11.20 -21.34
C SER A 92 -8.02 10.64 -20.69
N LEU A 93 -7.90 9.64 -19.81
CA LEU A 93 -9.05 9.09 -19.09
C LEU A 93 -9.63 10.08 -18.09
N LEU A 94 -8.80 10.85 -17.38
CA LEU A 94 -9.23 11.90 -16.45
C LEU A 94 -9.96 13.08 -17.12
N ALA A 95 -9.85 13.24 -18.43
CA ALA A 95 -10.66 14.21 -19.17
C ALA A 95 -12.15 13.82 -19.22
N SER A 96 -12.46 12.53 -19.02
CA SER A 96 -13.84 12.04 -19.03
C SER A 96 -14.50 12.19 -17.66
N ARG A 97 -15.71 12.75 -17.64
CA ARG A 97 -16.51 12.94 -16.40
C ARG A 97 -16.80 11.61 -15.68
N ASP A 98 -17.01 10.54 -16.44
CA ASP A 98 -17.26 9.20 -15.89
C ASP A 98 -16.05 8.69 -15.10
N THR A 99 -14.83 8.76 -15.67
CA THR A 99 -13.62 8.35 -14.96
C THR A 99 -13.39 9.17 -13.69
N VAL A 100 -13.56 10.50 -13.76
CA VAL A 100 -13.44 11.37 -12.58
C VAL A 100 -14.42 10.95 -11.48
N SER A 101 -15.66 10.63 -11.84
CA SER A 101 -16.66 10.16 -10.86
C SER A 101 -16.25 8.84 -10.19
N ARG A 102 -15.66 7.90 -10.94
CA ARG A 102 -15.15 6.62 -10.42
C ARG A 102 -13.92 6.80 -9.54
N VAL A 103 -13.01 7.71 -9.91
CA VAL A 103 -11.84 8.11 -9.11
C VAL A 103 -12.29 8.65 -7.76
N MET A 104 -13.30 9.53 -7.75
CA MET A 104 -13.86 10.09 -6.52
C MET A 104 -14.59 9.04 -5.69
N LEU A 105 -15.43 8.20 -6.31
CA LEU A 105 -16.14 7.12 -5.63
C LEU A 105 -15.14 6.14 -4.98
N PHE A 106 -14.10 5.75 -5.71
CA PHE A 106 -13.04 4.88 -5.21
C PHE A 106 -12.29 5.51 -4.04
N THR A 107 -11.93 6.79 -4.15
CA THR A 107 -11.27 7.56 -3.08
C THR A 107 -12.11 7.59 -1.81
N VAL A 108 -13.39 7.97 -1.93
CA VAL A 108 -14.33 8.01 -0.80
C VAL A 108 -14.50 6.62 -0.19
N SER A 109 -14.64 5.58 -1.01
CA SER A 109 -14.78 4.20 -0.55
C SER A 109 -13.55 3.74 0.24
N MET A 110 -12.34 4.06 -0.23
CA MET A 110 -11.09 3.74 0.47
C MET A 110 -10.97 4.47 1.81
N VAL A 111 -11.36 5.75 1.86
CA VAL A 111 -11.39 6.52 3.12
C VAL A 111 -12.43 5.96 4.10
N ILE A 112 -13.61 5.55 3.61
CA ILE A 112 -14.64 4.92 4.46
C ILE A 112 -14.14 3.57 4.99
N CYS A 113 -13.60 2.69 4.14
CA CYS A 113 -13.04 1.41 4.55
C CYS A 113 -11.93 1.60 5.60
N TRP A 114 -11.02 2.54 5.35
CA TRP A 114 -9.99 2.92 6.32
C TRP A 114 -10.62 3.36 7.64
N GLY A 115 -11.54 4.32 7.62
CA GLY A 115 -12.15 4.92 8.81
C GLY A 115 -12.94 3.91 9.64
N VAL A 116 -13.76 3.06 9.01
CA VAL A 116 -14.51 2.00 9.68
C VAL A 116 -13.55 1.02 10.36
N LEU A 117 -12.55 0.51 9.64
CA LEU A 117 -11.60 -0.44 10.21
C LEU A 117 -10.72 0.20 11.29
N HIS A 118 -10.37 1.48 11.14
CA HIS A 118 -9.64 2.23 12.16
C HIS A 118 -10.48 2.32 13.44
N LEU A 119 -11.76 2.70 13.35
CA LEU A 119 -12.67 2.74 14.50
C LEU A 119 -12.84 1.37 15.16
N VAL A 120 -12.95 0.30 14.38
CA VAL A 120 -13.00 -1.08 14.88
C VAL A 120 -11.68 -1.44 15.61
N SER A 121 -10.54 -1.01 15.07
CA SER A 121 -9.23 -1.25 15.69
C SER A 121 -9.08 -0.57 17.05
N LEU A 122 -9.72 0.60 17.25
CA LEU A 122 -9.70 1.31 18.53
C LEU A 122 -10.52 0.58 19.60
N LYS A 123 -11.55 -0.18 19.20
CA LYS A 123 -12.41 -0.95 20.11
C LYS A 123 -11.88 -2.35 20.39
N SER A 124 -11.02 -2.89 19.52
CA SER A 124 -10.50 -4.25 19.65
C SER A 124 -9.20 -4.26 20.46
N ALA A 125 -9.24 -4.78 21.68
CA ALA A 125 -8.01 -4.98 22.47
C ALA A 125 -7.12 -6.09 21.86
N ARG A 126 -7.75 -7.16 21.36
CA ARG A 126 -7.09 -8.41 20.95
C ARG A 126 -6.63 -8.45 19.49
N ARG A 127 -7.11 -7.57 18.62
CA ARG A 127 -6.67 -7.60 17.19
C ARG A 127 -6.23 -6.23 16.72
N LYS A 128 -5.87 -5.37 17.66
CA LYS A 128 -5.56 -3.96 17.39
C LYS A 128 -4.48 -3.82 16.33
N GLY A 129 -3.32 -4.46 16.53
CA GLY A 129 -2.19 -4.35 15.61
C GLY A 129 -2.52 -4.82 14.18
N ILE A 130 -3.15 -5.99 14.04
CA ILE A 130 -3.54 -6.56 12.74
C ILE A 130 -4.57 -5.67 12.04
N ILE A 131 -5.65 -5.29 12.74
CA ILE A 131 -6.72 -4.47 12.14
C ILE A 131 -6.16 -3.09 11.77
N MET A 132 -5.30 -2.51 12.61
CA MET A 132 -4.61 -1.26 12.28
C MET A 132 -3.71 -1.41 11.06
N GLY A 133 -2.95 -2.50 10.95
CA GLY A 133 -2.10 -2.80 9.78
C GLY A 133 -2.90 -2.94 8.50
N PHE A 134 -3.99 -3.72 8.53
CA PHE A 134 -4.88 -3.90 7.38
C PHE A 134 -5.55 -2.59 6.96
N SER A 135 -6.08 -1.84 7.94
CA SER A 135 -6.66 -0.50 7.74
C SER A 135 -5.64 0.47 7.13
N ASN A 136 -4.41 0.44 7.63
CA ASN A 136 -3.32 1.27 7.14
C ASN A 136 -2.96 0.98 5.66
N GLY A 137 -3.17 -0.27 5.23
CA GLY A 137 -2.99 -0.65 3.84
C GLY A 137 -3.89 0.16 2.88
N PHE A 138 -5.08 0.58 3.29
CA PHE A 138 -5.95 1.44 2.47
C PHE A 138 -5.40 2.86 2.30
N LEU A 139 -4.75 3.44 3.31
CA LEU A 139 -4.12 4.76 3.17
C LEU A 139 -2.93 4.71 2.22
N PHE A 140 -2.08 3.68 2.34
CA PHE A 140 -0.97 3.48 1.39
C PHE A 140 -1.48 3.20 -0.02
N SER A 141 -2.56 2.43 -0.14
CA SER A 141 -3.23 2.19 -1.42
C SER A 141 -3.74 3.48 -2.05
N LEU A 142 -4.37 4.35 -1.23
CA LEU A 142 -4.87 5.64 -1.67
C LEU A 142 -3.72 6.56 -2.11
N SER A 143 -2.64 6.62 -1.33
CA SER A 143 -1.42 7.33 -1.72
C SER A 143 -0.89 6.82 -3.06
N ASN A 144 -0.64 5.52 -3.18
CA ASN A 144 -0.09 4.93 -4.41
C ASN A 144 -0.97 5.20 -5.62
N PHE A 145 -2.29 5.13 -5.46
CA PHE A 145 -3.24 5.46 -6.52
C PHE A 145 -3.12 6.92 -6.95
N TRP A 146 -3.11 7.87 -6.00
CA TRP A 146 -3.08 9.31 -6.29
C TRP A 146 -1.74 9.84 -6.83
N VAL A 147 -0.65 9.05 -6.75
CA VAL A 147 0.60 9.36 -7.47
C VAL A 147 0.36 9.47 -8.97
N SER A 148 -0.44 8.57 -9.55
CA SER A 148 -0.65 8.54 -11.00
C SER A 148 -1.41 9.77 -11.54
N PRO A 149 -2.57 10.17 -10.96
CA PRO A 149 -3.20 11.46 -11.26
C PRO A 149 -2.28 12.66 -11.04
N LEU A 150 -1.48 12.67 -9.97
CA LEU A 150 -0.53 13.77 -9.72
C LEU A 150 0.47 13.90 -10.88
N VAL A 151 1.12 12.80 -11.24
CA VAL A 151 2.10 12.78 -12.33
C VAL A 151 1.47 13.19 -13.66
N ALA A 152 0.22 12.81 -13.91
CA ALA A 152 -0.51 13.18 -15.13
C ALA A 152 -0.81 14.69 -15.25
N VAL A 153 -0.97 15.41 -14.13
CA VAL A 153 -1.36 16.84 -14.15
C VAL A 153 -0.24 17.81 -13.74
N ILE A 154 0.77 17.35 -13.00
CA ILE A 154 1.78 18.22 -12.37
C ILE A 154 2.54 19.09 -13.39
N VAL A 155 2.99 18.50 -14.51
CA VAL A 155 3.74 19.23 -15.54
C VAL A 155 2.86 20.28 -16.23
N VAL A 156 1.60 19.94 -16.51
CA VAL A 156 0.67 20.83 -17.21
C VAL A 156 0.26 22.01 -16.31
N VAL A 157 -0.05 21.73 -15.04
CA VAL A 157 -0.44 22.76 -14.06
C VAL A 157 0.74 23.68 -13.72
N LEU A 158 1.92 23.14 -13.43
CA LEU A 158 3.09 23.95 -13.08
C LEU A 158 3.65 24.75 -14.27
N SER A 159 3.37 24.34 -15.52
CA SER A 159 3.71 25.14 -16.70
C SER A 159 2.69 26.24 -17.03
N GLY A 160 1.67 26.45 -16.19
CA GLY A 160 0.64 27.47 -16.40
C GLY A 160 -0.37 27.14 -17.51
N ARG A 161 -0.36 25.90 -18.01
CA ARG A 161 -1.26 25.42 -19.09
C ARG A 161 -2.42 24.58 -18.58
N GLY A 162 -2.51 24.39 -17.26
CA GLY A 162 -3.54 23.59 -16.62
C GLY A 162 -4.90 24.25 -16.69
N ASP A 163 -5.93 23.48 -17.05
CA ASP A 163 -7.31 23.94 -16.91
C ASP A 163 -7.76 23.92 -15.43
N PHE A 164 -8.97 24.45 -15.16
CA PHE A 164 -9.52 24.48 -13.80
C PHE A 164 -9.67 23.07 -13.19
N SER A 165 -10.08 22.08 -13.98
CA SER A 165 -10.28 20.72 -13.51
C SER A 165 -8.96 20.02 -13.15
N GLN A 166 -7.93 20.21 -13.97
CA GLN A 166 -6.58 19.70 -13.75
C GLN A 166 -5.95 20.36 -12.51
N THR A 167 -6.19 21.65 -12.31
CA THR A 167 -5.73 22.38 -11.12
C THR A 167 -6.39 21.84 -9.85
N VAL A 168 -7.70 21.55 -9.88
CA VAL A 168 -8.42 20.94 -8.76
C VAL A 168 -7.87 19.53 -8.47
N ILE A 169 -7.67 18.71 -9.50
CA ILE A 169 -7.07 17.36 -9.34
C ILE A 169 -5.67 17.46 -8.75
N PHE A 170 -4.84 18.40 -9.19
CA PHE A 170 -3.51 18.64 -8.66
C PHE A 170 -3.53 18.95 -7.16
N ILE A 171 -4.38 19.91 -6.74
CA ILE A 171 -4.52 20.29 -5.33
C ILE A 171 -5.00 19.10 -4.49
N LEU A 172 -6.03 18.38 -4.95
CA LEU A 172 -6.54 17.19 -4.26
C LEU A 172 -5.48 16.10 -4.14
N ALA A 173 -4.73 15.83 -5.21
CA ALA A 173 -3.67 14.85 -5.20
C ALA A 173 -2.59 15.19 -4.17
N CYS A 174 -2.15 16.45 -4.11
CA CYS A 174 -1.18 16.93 -3.11
C CYS A 174 -1.70 16.73 -1.67
N ILE A 175 -2.94 17.14 -1.39
CA ILE A 175 -3.56 17.01 -0.06
C ILE A 175 -3.67 15.53 0.33
N ILE A 176 -4.17 14.68 -0.57
CA ILE A 176 -4.37 13.26 -0.31
C ILE A 176 -3.03 12.55 -0.13
N LEU A 177 -2.04 12.81 -0.99
CA LEU A 177 -0.73 12.17 -0.88
C LEU A 177 -0.04 12.52 0.45
N VAL A 178 0.03 13.80 0.79
CA VAL A 178 0.67 14.24 2.05
C VAL A 178 -0.14 13.73 3.25
N GLY A 179 -1.46 13.93 3.25
CA GLY A 179 -2.33 13.53 4.34
C GLY A 179 -2.34 12.03 4.58
N ALA A 180 -2.54 11.23 3.52
CA ALA A 180 -2.59 9.77 3.62
C ALA A 180 -1.25 9.20 4.10
N ASN A 181 -0.10 9.68 3.61
CA ASN A 181 1.20 9.20 4.08
C ASN A 181 1.45 9.56 5.54
N LEU A 182 1.17 10.80 5.97
CA LEU A 182 1.37 11.21 7.37
C LEU A 182 0.50 10.38 8.32
N VAL A 183 -0.78 10.20 8.00
CA VAL A 183 -1.69 9.37 8.80
C VAL A 183 -1.26 7.91 8.75
N ALA A 184 -0.81 7.41 7.60
CA ALA A 184 -0.38 6.02 7.46
C ALA A 184 0.87 5.72 8.30
N PHE A 185 1.86 6.62 8.28
CA PHE A 185 3.03 6.52 9.14
C PHE A 185 2.67 6.59 10.61
N TYR A 186 1.78 7.50 10.99
CA TYR A 186 1.30 7.55 12.36
C TYR A 186 0.61 6.24 12.79
N GLN A 187 -0.28 5.71 11.96
CA GLN A 187 -1.05 4.51 12.26
C GLN A 187 -0.19 3.25 12.30
N ILE A 188 0.77 3.08 11.39
CA ILE A 188 1.64 1.89 11.40
C ILE A 188 2.55 1.86 12.64
N GLN A 189 3.04 3.02 13.07
CA GLN A 189 3.82 3.13 14.31
C GLN A 189 2.98 2.79 15.55
N HIS A 190 1.67 3.08 15.52
CA HIS A 190 0.74 2.63 16.54
C HIS A 190 0.44 1.14 16.44
N ALA A 191 0.34 0.59 15.24
CA ALA A 191 0.13 -0.84 15.03
C ALA A 191 1.29 -1.66 15.63
N PHE A 192 2.54 -1.24 15.41
CA PHE A 192 3.74 -1.91 15.95
C PHE A 192 3.84 -1.89 17.48
N LYS A 193 3.11 -1.01 18.17
CA LYS A 193 3.00 -1.05 19.64
C LYS A 193 2.04 -2.13 20.13
N SER A 194 1.25 -2.71 19.24
CA SER A 194 0.19 -3.67 19.55
C SER A 194 0.33 -4.97 18.75
N GLY A 195 1.52 -5.22 18.17
CA GLY A 195 1.79 -6.44 17.41
C GLY A 195 3.19 -6.46 16.80
N GLN A 196 3.58 -7.65 16.34
CA GLN A 196 4.87 -7.89 15.71
C GLN A 196 4.91 -7.32 14.29
N ALA A 197 6.07 -6.75 13.92
CA ALA A 197 6.24 -6.15 12.60
C ALA A 197 6.14 -7.22 11.49
N SER A 198 6.66 -8.41 11.76
CA SER A 198 6.60 -9.58 10.88
C SER A 198 5.18 -10.02 10.50
N ASN A 199 4.17 -9.69 11.30
CA ASN A 199 2.76 -10.00 11.02
C ASN A 199 1.99 -8.80 10.45
N ILE A 200 2.24 -7.61 11.00
CA ILE A 200 1.51 -6.38 10.63
C ILE A 200 1.82 -5.97 9.20
N ILE A 201 3.09 -5.99 8.79
CA ILE A 201 3.50 -5.52 7.45
C ILE A 201 2.88 -6.40 6.35
N PRO A 202 2.96 -7.74 6.40
CA PRO A 202 2.30 -8.55 5.38
C PRO A 202 0.79 -8.35 5.33
N VAL A 203 0.11 -8.23 6.47
CA VAL A 203 -1.33 -7.96 6.48
C VAL A 203 -1.66 -6.62 5.82
N GLN A 204 -0.85 -5.59 6.05
CA GLN A 204 -0.97 -4.30 5.35
C GLN A 204 -0.83 -4.47 3.83
N GLN A 205 0.07 -5.35 3.37
CA GLN A 205 0.31 -5.58 1.94
C GLN A 205 -0.89 -6.19 1.23
N ILE A 206 -1.78 -6.91 1.91
CA ILE A 206 -3.00 -7.45 1.29
C ILE A 206 -3.79 -6.31 0.61
N SER A 207 -4.09 -5.24 1.35
CA SER A 207 -4.84 -4.11 0.81
C SER A 207 -4.05 -3.36 -0.27
N VAL A 208 -2.74 -3.17 -0.04
CA VAL A 208 -1.85 -2.45 -0.98
C VAL A 208 -1.75 -3.15 -2.32
N GLN A 209 -1.66 -4.49 -2.33
CA GLN A 209 -1.39 -5.26 -3.54
C GLN A 209 -2.66 -5.63 -4.31
N LEU A 210 -3.80 -5.73 -3.63
CA LEU A 210 -5.09 -5.94 -4.31
C LEU A 210 -5.63 -4.64 -4.92
N THR A 211 -5.26 -3.48 -4.39
CA THR A 211 -5.77 -2.19 -4.87
C THR A 211 -5.48 -1.93 -6.36
N PRO A 212 -4.25 -2.10 -6.89
CA PRO A 212 -3.98 -1.91 -8.31
C PRO A 212 -4.91 -2.71 -9.23
N VAL A 213 -5.25 -3.94 -8.84
CA VAL A 213 -6.20 -4.79 -9.56
C VAL A 213 -7.59 -4.14 -9.56
N LEU A 214 -8.07 -3.69 -8.41
CA LEU A 214 -9.35 -3.00 -8.29
C LEU A 214 -9.38 -1.69 -9.10
N VAL A 215 -8.31 -0.91 -9.06
CA VAL A 215 -8.18 0.35 -9.81
C VAL A 215 -8.25 0.10 -11.32
N TYR A 216 -7.52 -0.90 -11.81
CA TYR A 216 -7.48 -1.23 -13.24
C TYR A 216 -8.87 -1.56 -13.80
N PHE A 217 -9.61 -2.43 -13.11
CA PHE A 217 -10.91 -2.92 -13.59
C PHE A 217 -12.09 -2.03 -13.20
N LEU A 218 -12.11 -1.46 -11.99
CA LEU A 218 -13.28 -0.71 -11.49
C LEU A 218 -13.17 0.78 -11.82
N VAL A 219 -11.99 1.38 -11.60
CA VAL A 219 -11.81 2.83 -11.79
C VAL A 219 -11.62 3.14 -13.26
N PHE A 220 -10.65 2.49 -13.91
CA PHE A 220 -10.33 2.78 -15.31
C PHE A 220 -11.08 1.91 -16.33
N ALA A 221 -11.90 0.95 -15.87
CA ALA A 221 -12.71 0.07 -16.73
C ALA A 221 -11.94 -0.59 -17.88
N LEU A 222 -10.67 -0.95 -17.62
CA LEU A 222 -9.82 -1.55 -18.62
C LEU A 222 -10.07 -3.06 -18.73
N ARG A 223 -9.91 -3.59 -19.95
CA ARG A 223 -10.02 -5.04 -20.21
C ARG A 223 -8.69 -5.73 -19.88
N PRO A 224 -8.70 -7.01 -19.47
CA PRO A 224 -7.47 -7.75 -19.24
C PRO A 224 -6.57 -7.73 -20.48
N ALA A 225 -5.26 -7.53 -20.30
CA ALA A 225 -4.32 -7.48 -21.40
C ALA A 225 -4.21 -8.82 -22.17
N ARG A 226 -4.45 -9.95 -21.50
CA ARG A 226 -4.37 -11.31 -22.08
C ARG A 226 -5.47 -12.22 -21.51
N ASN A 227 -5.87 -13.25 -22.24
CA ASN A 227 -6.85 -14.24 -21.77
C ASN A 227 -6.36 -15.03 -20.55
N ILE A 228 -5.04 -15.24 -20.41
CA ILE A 228 -4.43 -15.90 -19.25
C ILE A 228 -4.44 -14.97 -18.01
N SER A 229 -4.62 -13.66 -18.22
CA SER A 229 -4.54 -12.67 -17.12
C SER A 229 -5.59 -12.92 -16.05
N THR A 230 -6.80 -13.38 -16.38
CA THR A 230 -7.85 -13.63 -15.37
C THR A 230 -7.48 -14.75 -14.39
N ALA A 231 -6.91 -15.85 -14.91
CA ALA A 231 -6.42 -16.96 -14.10
C ALA A 231 -5.25 -16.52 -13.20
N LEU A 232 -4.29 -15.78 -13.76
CA LEU A 232 -3.14 -15.25 -13.03
C LEU A 232 -3.53 -14.22 -11.97
N ILE A 233 -4.48 -13.33 -12.26
CA ILE A 233 -5.06 -12.39 -11.27
C ILE A 233 -5.67 -13.16 -10.11
N SER A 234 -6.49 -14.15 -10.42
CA SER A 234 -7.19 -14.95 -9.40
C SER A 234 -6.20 -15.73 -8.54
N ALA A 235 -5.20 -16.37 -9.15
CA ALA A 235 -4.14 -17.08 -8.46
C ALA A 235 -3.29 -16.15 -7.59
N GLY A 236 -2.86 -15.00 -8.13
CA GLY A 236 -2.08 -14.00 -7.39
C GLY A 236 -2.84 -13.42 -6.20
N ALA A 237 -4.11 -13.03 -6.41
CA ALA A 237 -4.97 -12.54 -5.35
C ALA A 237 -5.22 -13.60 -4.27
N MET A 238 -5.48 -14.85 -4.67
CA MET A 238 -5.67 -15.95 -3.74
C MET A 238 -4.41 -16.21 -2.90
N LEU A 239 -3.22 -16.21 -3.51
CA LEU A 239 -1.95 -16.34 -2.79
C LEU A 239 -1.75 -15.21 -1.77
N ILE A 240 -2.03 -13.96 -2.15
CA ILE A 240 -1.92 -12.81 -1.25
C ILE A 240 -2.89 -12.93 -0.07
N ILE A 241 -4.14 -13.31 -0.33
CA ILE A 241 -5.16 -13.49 0.71
C ILE A 241 -4.76 -14.63 1.67
N LEU A 242 -4.37 -15.79 1.13
CA LEU A 242 -3.95 -16.94 1.94
C LEU A 242 -2.70 -16.63 2.77
N ALA A 243 -1.72 -15.96 2.19
CA ALA A 243 -0.55 -15.46 2.90
C ALA A 243 -0.94 -14.56 4.08
N GLY A 244 -1.87 -13.63 3.83
CA GLY A 244 -2.44 -12.76 4.85
C GLY A 244 -3.09 -13.51 6.01
N PHE A 245 -3.87 -14.55 5.71
CA PHE A 245 -4.49 -15.40 6.74
C PHE A 245 -3.45 -16.18 7.55
N LEU A 246 -2.47 -16.81 6.90
CA LEU A 246 -1.42 -17.57 7.57
C LEU A 246 -0.63 -16.70 8.55
N LEU A 247 -0.26 -15.49 8.13
CA LEU A 247 0.52 -14.55 8.93
C LEU A 247 -0.34 -13.92 10.04
N GLY A 248 -1.64 -13.71 9.81
CA GLY A 248 -2.55 -13.16 10.81
C GLY A 248 -2.89 -14.12 11.96
N GLN A 249 -2.81 -15.44 11.77
CA GLN A 249 -3.22 -16.43 12.78
C GLN A 249 -2.30 -16.44 14.02
N ARG A 250 -0.98 -16.29 13.85
CA ARG A 250 -0.01 -16.39 14.97
C ARG A 250 -0.20 -15.32 16.03
N GLN A 251 -0.52 -14.08 15.64
CA GLN A 251 -0.71 -13.02 16.63
C GLN A 251 -1.88 -13.33 17.57
N SER A 252 -2.91 -14.03 17.07
CA SER A 252 -4.03 -14.49 17.90
C SER A 252 -3.66 -15.62 18.87
N GLU A 253 -2.57 -16.35 18.61
CA GLU A 253 -2.03 -17.39 19.49
C GLU A 253 -1.11 -16.81 20.57
N MET A 254 -0.28 -15.82 20.22
CA MET A 254 0.63 -15.17 21.18
C MET A 254 -0.14 -14.46 22.30
N GLU A 255 -1.32 -13.93 22.00
CA GLU A 255 -2.21 -13.31 22.99
C GLU A 255 -3.07 -14.30 23.80
N LYS A 256 -3.08 -15.60 23.46
CA LYS A 256 -3.76 -16.63 24.28
C LYS A 256 -2.94 -17.05 25.50
N LEU A 257 -1.67 -16.68 25.56
CA LEU A 257 -0.83 -16.94 26.72
C LEU A 257 -1.16 -15.91 27.80
N PRO A 258 -1.74 -16.33 28.95
CA PRO A 258 -2.00 -15.40 30.04
C PRO A 258 -0.66 -15.02 30.67
N GLY A 259 -0.19 -13.79 30.45
CA GLY A 259 0.99 -13.24 31.13
C GLY A 259 1.96 -12.39 30.31
N SER A 260 1.51 -11.63 29.31
CA SER A 260 2.29 -10.55 28.70
C SER A 260 1.61 -9.19 28.83
#